data_AF-R5BBK4-F1
#
_entry.id   AF-R5BBK4-F1
#
_cell.length_a   1.000
_cell.length_b   1.000
_cell.length_c   1.000
_cell.angle_alpha   90.00
_cell.angle_beta   90.00
_cell.angle_gamma   90.00
#
_symmetry.space_group_name_H-M   'P 1'
#
loop_
_entity.id
_entity.type
_entity.pdbx_description
1 polymer ?
#
loop_
_entity_poly.entity_id
_entity_poly.type
_entity_poly.pdbx_seq_one_letter_code
_entity_poly.pdbx_strand_id
1 'polypeptide(L)'
;MALACLASGVPAAAQDAVVKRIIEIGKTDNRVMHQIDILTNRFGGRVLGSDAFENAAEWMVREYKSWGLDVDLEEAGTLPVGFNRGPWFGRMLGENSMHLHFVTPSYTSGTKGAQAWVKSHPEGLGRISNMFNRDGGSEPPVGIYVPQAMYDDFVKICAPIKQIRPDYPFEINLREPRKRPTEYGGTDASVFAVEGVPTIGFMTDEIKGYDLSYDEIWHTERDLYNRIFLSTQSIRPR
;
A
#
# COMPACT_ATOMS: atom_id res chain seq x y z
N MET A 1 19.03 36.35 16.53
CA MET A 1 19.75 36.15 15.26
C MET A 1 18.92 35.16 14.44
N ALA A 2 18.18 35.63 13.43
CA ALA A 2 17.28 34.78 12.65
C ALA A 2 18.10 34.09 11.54
N LEU A 3 18.22 32.76 11.61
CA LEU A 3 18.83 31.97 10.56
C LEU A 3 17.75 31.64 9.51
N ALA A 4 17.79 32.36 8.40
CA ALA A 4 16.94 32.07 7.25
C ALA A 4 17.48 30.82 6.55
N CYS A 5 16.81 29.68 6.71
CA CYS A 5 17.02 28.51 5.86
C CYS A 5 16.43 28.81 4.48
N LEU A 6 17.29 29.20 3.54
CA LEU A 6 16.98 29.17 2.11
C LEU A 6 16.82 27.70 1.71
N ALA A 7 15.59 27.22 1.65
CA ALA A 7 15.29 25.96 0.96
C ALA A 7 15.60 26.17 -0.53
N SER A 8 16.74 25.65 -0.98
CA SER A 8 17.07 25.57 -2.39
C SER A 8 16.11 24.59 -3.07
N GLY A 9 14.97 25.08 -3.53
CA GLY A 9 14.04 24.30 -4.34
C GLY A 9 14.71 23.85 -5.63
N VAL A 10 14.43 22.61 -6.04
CA VAL A 10 14.85 22.09 -7.36
C VAL A 10 14.26 23.01 -8.45
N PRO A 11 15.04 23.44 -9.46
CA PRO A 11 14.51 24.26 -10.55
C PRO A 11 13.31 23.58 -11.21
N ALA A 12 12.24 24.33 -11.52
CA ALA A 12 11.00 23.78 -12.06
C ALA A 12 11.20 22.91 -13.33
N ALA A 13 12.16 23.26 -14.19
CA ALA A 13 12.51 22.48 -15.38
C ALA A 13 13.17 21.12 -15.03
N ALA A 14 13.98 21.06 -13.97
CA ALA A 14 14.57 19.82 -13.49
C ALA A 14 13.50 18.91 -12.84
N GLN A 15 12.54 19.51 -12.11
CA GLN A 15 11.39 18.77 -11.58
C GLN A 15 10.53 18.17 -12.69
N ASP A 16 10.28 18.91 -13.77
CA ASP A 16 9.52 18.44 -14.93
C ASP A 16 10.20 17.25 -15.63
N ALA A 17 11.53 17.31 -15.83
CA ALA A 17 12.29 16.21 -16.41
C ALA A 17 12.23 14.93 -15.55
N VAL A 18 12.34 15.07 -14.23
CA VAL A 18 12.22 13.95 -13.28
C VAL A 18 10.81 13.35 -13.34
N VAL A 19 9.76 14.18 -13.30
CA VAL A 19 8.36 13.72 -13.39
C VAL A 19 8.12 12.96 -14.69
N LYS A 20 8.58 13.50 -15.83
CA LYS A 20 8.47 12.82 -17.12
C LYS A 20 9.18 11.46 -17.12
N ARG A 21 10.38 11.39 -16.54
CA ARG A 21 11.13 10.14 -16.44
C ARG A 21 10.43 9.10 -15.56
N ILE A 22 9.83 9.51 -14.44
CA ILE A 22 9.03 8.62 -13.58
C ILE A 22 7.84 8.05 -14.36
N ILE A 23 7.11 8.90 -15.09
CA ILE A 23 5.97 8.48 -15.91
C ILE A 23 6.42 7.52 -17.02
N GLU A 24 7.55 7.81 -17.67
CA GLU A 24 8.13 6.95 -18.70
C GLU A 24 8.44 5.56 -18.14
N ILE A 25 9.19 5.47 -17.03
CA ILE A 25 9.53 4.20 -16.37
C ILE A 25 8.25 3.45 -15.97
N GLY A 26 7.26 4.15 -15.41
CA GLY A 26 5.97 3.55 -15.06
C GLY A 26 5.18 3.01 -16.25
N LYS A 27 5.48 3.45 -17.48
CA LYS A 27 4.88 2.95 -18.74
C LYS A 27 5.73 1.90 -19.45
N THR A 28 7.05 1.95 -19.33
CA THR A 28 7.97 1.11 -20.14
C THR A 28 8.71 0.03 -19.35
N ASP A 29 8.90 0.19 -18.04
CA ASP A 29 9.55 -0.77 -17.14
C ASP A 29 8.78 -0.88 -15.82
N ASN A 30 7.47 -1.09 -15.92
CA ASN A 30 6.63 -1.32 -14.74
C ASN A 30 6.81 -2.75 -14.22
N ARG A 31 7.31 -2.89 -12.99
CA ARG A 31 7.61 -4.19 -12.37
C ARG A 31 6.63 -4.61 -11.27
N VAL A 32 5.52 -3.90 -11.10
CA VAL A 32 4.58 -4.18 -10.00
C VAL A 32 4.06 -5.62 -10.06
N MET A 33 3.70 -6.13 -11.25
CA MET A 33 3.23 -7.51 -11.37
C MET A 33 4.29 -8.55 -11.04
N HIS A 34 5.57 -8.27 -11.30
CA HIS A 34 6.66 -9.16 -10.91
C HIS A 34 6.80 -9.24 -9.38
N GLN A 35 6.75 -8.08 -8.71
CA GLN A 35 6.84 -8.01 -7.24
C GLN A 35 5.65 -8.69 -6.59
N ILE A 36 4.46 -8.45 -7.12
CA ILE A 36 3.21 -9.07 -6.66
C ILE A 36 3.21 -10.59 -6.88
N ASP A 37 3.76 -11.09 -8.00
CA ASP A 37 3.92 -12.53 -8.24
C ASP A 37 4.82 -13.19 -7.19
N ILE A 38 5.94 -12.55 -6.86
CA ILE A 38 6.83 -13.04 -5.78
C ILE A 38 6.11 -13.03 -4.43
N LEU A 39 5.48 -11.91 -4.06
CA LEU A 39 4.81 -11.78 -2.77
C LEU A 39 3.65 -12.79 -2.64
N THR A 40 2.87 -13.00 -3.69
CA THR A 40 1.68 -13.86 -3.64
C THR A 40 1.98 -15.32 -3.96
N ASN A 41 2.66 -15.63 -5.06
CA ASN A 41 2.83 -17.01 -5.52
C ASN A 41 4.10 -17.69 -4.99
N ARG A 42 5.15 -16.92 -4.67
CA ARG A 42 6.38 -17.50 -4.09
C ARG A 42 6.33 -17.56 -2.56
N PHE A 43 5.93 -16.49 -1.88
CA PHE A 43 5.84 -16.48 -0.42
C PHE A 43 4.47 -16.90 0.11
N GLY A 44 3.37 -16.45 -0.50
CA GLY A 44 2.03 -16.76 -0.05
C GLY A 44 1.58 -15.92 1.15
N GLY A 45 0.74 -16.49 2.01
CA GLY A 45 0.20 -15.81 3.19
C GLY A 45 1.29 -15.45 4.21
N ARG A 46 1.45 -14.16 4.49
CA ARG A 46 2.52 -13.60 5.34
C ARG A 46 2.01 -13.29 6.76
N VAL A 47 1.53 -14.32 7.45
CA VAL A 47 1.04 -14.17 8.84
C VAL A 47 2.23 -13.83 9.76
N LEU A 48 2.00 -12.97 10.76
CA LEU A 48 3.04 -12.60 11.72
C LEU A 48 3.62 -13.85 12.40
N GLY A 49 4.95 -13.95 12.46
CA GLY A 49 5.65 -15.10 13.04
C GLY A 49 5.78 -16.32 12.11
N SER A 50 5.43 -16.19 10.83
CA SER A 50 5.68 -17.21 9.81
C SER A 50 7.01 -16.98 9.08
N ASP A 51 7.59 -18.05 8.54
CA ASP A 51 8.78 -17.99 7.68
C ASP A 51 8.47 -17.18 6.41
N ALA A 52 7.22 -17.23 5.92
CA ALA A 52 6.78 -16.47 4.75
C ALA A 52 6.85 -14.95 5.00
N PHE A 53 6.48 -14.50 6.20
CA PHE A 53 6.59 -13.09 6.58
C PHE A 53 8.07 -12.64 6.65
N GLU A 54 8.91 -13.39 7.36
CA GLU A 54 10.35 -13.09 7.51
C GLU A 54 11.06 -13.05 6.16
N ASN A 55 10.88 -14.09 5.34
CA ASN A 55 11.50 -14.19 4.02
C ASN A 55 11.06 -13.07 3.08
N ALA A 56 9.78 -12.66 3.15
CA ALA A 56 9.26 -11.55 2.37
C ALA A 56 9.85 -10.20 2.82
N ALA A 57 9.98 -9.98 4.13
CA ALA A 57 10.59 -8.77 4.68
C ALA A 57 12.07 -8.67 4.26
N GLU A 58 12.85 -9.74 4.41
CA GLU A 58 14.24 -9.77 3.96
C GLU A 58 14.37 -9.59 2.44
N TRP A 59 13.46 -10.17 1.66
CA TRP A 59 13.46 -10.00 0.21
C TRP A 59 13.20 -8.53 -0.17
N MET A 60 12.23 -7.87 0.46
CA MET A 60 11.98 -6.44 0.24
C MET A 60 13.19 -5.57 0.58
N VAL A 61 13.92 -5.88 1.66
CA VAL A 61 15.16 -5.18 2.01
C VAL A 61 16.21 -5.32 0.92
N ARG A 62 16.39 -6.53 0.38
CA ARG A 62 17.34 -6.77 -0.73
C ARG A 62 16.92 -6.02 -1.99
N GLU A 63 15.62 -6.02 -2.34
CA GLU A 63 15.11 -5.27 -3.49
C GLU A 63 15.39 -3.78 -3.34
N TYR A 64 15.03 -3.17 -2.20
CA TYR A 64 15.28 -1.76 -1.96
C TYR A 64 16.78 -1.40 -2.00
N LYS A 65 17.64 -2.23 -1.39
CA LYS A 65 19.10 -2.05 -1.47
C LYS A 65 19.60 -2.15 -2.91
N SER A 66 19.05 -3.05 -3.71
CA SER A 66 19.40 -3.17 -5.14
C SER A 66 19.01 -1.92 -5.95
N TRP A 67 18.01 -1.16 -5.50
CA TRP A 67 17.62 0.12 -6.09
C TRP A 67 18.42 1.30 -5.54
N GLY A 68 19.38 1.04 -4.65
CA GLY A 68 20.25 2.04 -4.04
C GLY A 68 19.63 2.78 -2.85
N LEU A 69 18.58 2.24 -2.24
CA LEU A 69 17.99 2.80 -1.02
C LEU A 69 18.74 2.31 0.21
N ASP A 70 18.90 3.23 1.17
CA ASP A 70 19.37 2.89 2.52
C ASP A 70 18.19 2.35 3.34
N VAL A 71 18.29 1.08 3.76
CA VAL A 71 17.17 0.35 4.36
C VAL A 71 17.65 -0.52 5.52
N ASP A 72 16.99 -0.31 6.65
CA ASP A 72 17.12 -1.10 7.86
C ASP A 72 15.79 -1.78 8.21
N LEU A 73 15.89 -2.94 8.86
CA LEU A 73 14.73 -3.60 9.47
C LEU A 73 14.64 -3.16 10.93
N GLU A 74 13.51 -2.58 11.30
CA GLU A 74 13.21 -2.22 12.68
C GLU A 74 12.33 -3.29 13.34
N GLU A 75 12.72 -3.69 14.55
CA GLU A 75 11.96 -4.66 15.33
C GLU A 75 10.66 -4.01 15.88
N ALA A 76 9.52 -4.58 15.49
CA ALA A 76 8.21 -4.16 16.02
C ALA A 76 7.81 -4.91 17.31
N GLY A 77 8.45 -6.05 17.58
CA GLY A 77 8.23 -6.90 18.74
C GLY A 77 8.54 -8.37 18.45
N THR A 78 8.42 -9.20 19.47
CA THR A 78 8.71 -10.65 19.40
C THR A 78 7.43 -11.47 19.62
N LEU A 79 7.25 -12.54 18.84
CA LEU A 79 6.27 -13.58 19.15
C LEU A 79 6.96 -14.79 19.80
N PRO A 80 6.44 -15.33 20.91
CA PRO A 80 7.07 -16.46 21.60
C PRO A 80 6.98 -17.77 20.82
N VAL A 81 6.00 -17.88 19.91
CA VAL A 81 5.76 -19.07 19.09
C VAL A 81 5.48 -18.63 17.66
N GLY A 82 6.32 -19.10 16.73
CA GLY A 82 6.10 -18.92 15.30
C GLY A 82 4.99 -19.83 14.78
N PHE A 83 4.36 -19.43 13.67
CA PHE A 83 3.28 -20.17 13.05
C PHE A 83 3.49 -20.27 11.55
N ASN A 84 3.71 -21.48 11.05
CA ASN A 84 3.70 -21.78 9.61
C ASN A 84 2.47 -22.58 9.27
N ARG A 85 1.63 -22.04 8.38
CA ARG A 85 0.43 -22.73 7.93
C ARG A 85 0.81 -23.85 6.95
N GLY A 86 0.47 -25.08 7.31
CA GLY A 86 0.68 -26.24 6.45
C GLY A 86 -0.43 -26.44 5.41
N PRO A 87 -0.25 -27.40 4.48
CA PRO A 87 -1.31 -27.81 3.58
C PRO A 87 -2.47 -28.44 4.36
N TRP A 88 -3.64 -28.42 3.73
CA TRP A 88 -4.91 -28.72 4.33
C TRP A 88 -5.86 -29.11 3.21
N PHE A 89 -6.63 -30.17 3.42
CA PHE A 89 -7.53 -30.69 2.40
C PHE A 89 -8.67 -31.42 3.10
N GLY A 90 -9.85 -31.32 2.54
CA GLY A 90 -11.03 -31.97 3.06
C GLY A 90 -11.97 -32.31 1.93
N ARG A 91 -12.66 -33.44 2.07
CA ARG A 91 -13.71 -33.84 1.14
C ARG A 91 -14.84 -34.46 1.93
N MET A 92 -16.06 -34.02 1.66
CA MET A 92 -17.25 -34.68 2.15
C MET A 92 -17.48 -35.97 1.35
N LEU A 93 -17.67 -37.09 2.05
CA LEU A 93 -17.96 -38.38 1.45
C LEU A 93 -19.48 -38.64 1.46
N GLY A 94 -20.02 -39.23 0.40
CA GLY A 94 -21.46 -39.49 0.24
C GLY A 94 -21.94 -39.23 -1.19
N GLU A 95 -23.24 -39.41 -1.43
CA GLU A 95 -23.85 -39.21 -2.76
C GLU A 95 -23.60 -37.80 -3.30
N ASN A 96 -23.61 -36.79 -2.43
CA ASN A 96 -23.32 -35.39 -2.77
C ASN A 96 -21.88 -35.00 -2.38
N SER A 97 -20.87 -35.72 -2.87
CA SER A 97 -19.48 -35.45 -2.52
C SER A 97 -19.03 -34.04 -2.93
N MET A 98 -18.33 -33.32 -2.04
CA MET A 98 -17.77 -31.99 -2.33
C MET A 98 -16.40 -31.78 -1.68
N HIS A 99 -15.57 -30.93 -2.29
CA HIS A 99 -14.33 -30.46 -1.67
C HIS A 99 -14.65 -29.42 -0.60
N LEU A 100 -14.00 -29.56 0.56
CA LEU A 100 -14.09 -28.59 1.64
C LEU A 100 -12.91 -27.63 1.50
N HIS A 101 -13.25 -26.35 1.37
CA HIS A 101 -12.31 -25.26 1.56
C HIS A 101 -12.46 -24.82 3.00
N PHE A 102 -11.49 -25.17 3.86
CA PHE A 102 -11.50 -24.55 5.17
C PHE A 102 -11.02 -23.10 5.00
N VAL A 103 -11.11 -22.25 6.03
CA VAL A 103 -10.46 -20.93 6.08
C VAL A 103 -10.02 -20.73 7.51
N THR A 104 -8.76 -20.34 7.73
CA THR A 104 -8.32 -19.82 9.01
C THR A 104 -8.28 -18.30 8.86
N PRO A 105 -9.07 -17.53 9.63
CA PRO A 105 -8.92 -16.07 9.62
C PRO A 105 -7.46 -15.73 9.88
N SER A 106 -6.86 -14.97 8.96
CA SER A 106 -5.47 -14.56 9.10
C SER A 106 -5.38 -13.61 10.29
N TYR A 107 -4.65 -13.99 11.34
CA TYR A 107 -4.40 -13.07 12.44
C TYR A 107 -3.42 -12.00 12.00
N THR A 108 -3.85 -10.74 12.05
CA THR A 108 -2.99 -9.58 11.84
C THR A 108 -3.16 -8.63 13.03
N SER A 109 -2.16 -8.55 13.92
CA SER A 109 -2.05 -7.39 14.83
C SER A 109 -1.58 -6.19 14.02
N GLY A 110 -2.48 -5.62 13.20
CA GLY A 110 -2.17 -4.49 12.34
C GLY A 110 -1.57 -3.32 13.13
N THR A 111 -0.77 -2.49 12.46
CA THR A 111 -0.21 -1.23 12.96
C THR A 111 0.89 -1.27 14.01
N LYS A 112 1.27 -2.44 14.55
CA LYS A 112 2.33 -2.51 15.57
C LYS A 112 3.70 -2.04 15.09
N GLY A 113 4.02 -2.28 13.81
CA GLY A 113 5.24 -1.73 13.18
C GLY A 113 5.24 -0.21 13.15
N ALA A 114 4.16 0.41 12.67
CA ALA A 114 4.02 1.87 12.66
C ALA A 114 4.06 2.48 14.07
N GLN A 115 3.43 1.81 15.05
CA GLN A 115 3.49 2.24 16.46
C GLN A 115 4.91 2.22 17.01
N ALA A 116 5.67 1.15 16.74
CA ALA A 116 7.06 1.05 17.15
C ALA A 116 7.91 2.15 16.50
N TRP A 117 7.74 2.36 15.19
CA TRP A 117 8.48 3.36 14.42
C TRP A 117 8.22 4.79 14.91
N VAL A 118 6.96 5.15 15.11
CA VAL A 118 6.57 6.49 15.61
C VAL A 118 7.16 6.75 17.00
N LYS A 119 7.19 5.72 17.85
CA LYS A 119 7.78 5.80 19.19
C LYS A 119 9.31 5.98 19.14
N SER A 120 10.00 5.34 18.19
CA SER A 120 11.46 5.46 18.02
C SER A 120 11.88 6.74 17.28
N HIS A 121 10.99 7.38 16.52
CA HIS A 121 11.30 8.53 15.66
C HIS A 121 10.48 9.81 15.94
N PRO A 122 10.31 10.26 17.19
CA PRO A 122 9.44 11.39 17.52
C PRO A 122 9.90 12.71 16.86
N GLU A 123 11.22 12.92 16.72
CA GLU A 123 11.78 14.17 16.18
C GLU A 123 11.51 14.37 14.68
N GLY A 124 11.27 13.29 13.94
CA GLY A 124 11.01 13.33 12.50
C GLY A 124 9.57 13.68 12.13
N LEU A 125 8.62 13.45 13.04
CA LEU A 125 7.18 13.47 12.73
C LEU A 125 6.70 14.83 12.23
N GLY A 126 7.19 15.92 12.84
CA GLY A 126 6.83 17.28 12.44
C GLY A 126 7.33 17.68 11.04
N ARG A 127 8.20 16.88 10.42
CA ARG A 127 8.74 17.11 9.07
C ARG A 127 7.98 16.34 7.99
N ILE A 128 7.04 15.48 8.36
CA ILE A 128 6.26 14.68 7.42
C ILE A 128 5.10 15.53 6.89
N SER A 129 5.15 15.89 5.60
CA SER A 129 4.09 16.67 4.97
C SER A 129 2.80 15.87 4.77
N ASN A 130 2.92 14.56 4.52
CA ASN A 130 1.80 13.62 4.47
C ASN A 130 2.31 12.18 4.60
N MET A 131 1.57 11.31 5.26
CA MET A 131 1.73 9.86 5.22
C MET A 131 0.65 9.27 4.32
N PHE A 132 1.07 8.62 3.24
CA PHE A 132 0.18 7.84 2.39
C PHE A 132 0.19 6.39 2.85
N ASN A 133 -0.97 5.86 3.21
CA ASN A 133 -1.14 4.43 3.40
C ASN A 133 -1.97 3.87 2.25
N ARG A 134 -1.41 2.91 1.50
CA ARG A 134 -2.16 2.16 0.50
C ARG A 134 -2.50 0.79 1.06
N ASP A 135 -3.66 0.74 1.69
CA ASP A 135 -4.16 -0.39 2.47
C ASP A 135 -5.61 -0.65 2.02
N GLY A 136 -5.88 -1.85 1.50
CA GLY A 136 -7.14 -2.23 0.87
C GLY A 136 -6.96 -3.01 -0.44
N GLY A 137 -8.06 -3.24 -1.16
CA GLY A 137 -8.10 -4.07 -2.37
C GLY A 137 -7.35 -3.49 -3.58
N SER A 138 -7.34 -4.24 -4.69
CA SER A 138 -6.61 -3.90 -5.93
C SER A 138 -7.23 -2.75 -6.74
N GLU A 139 -8.22 -2.05 -6.19
CA GLU A 139 -8.86 -0.92 -6.84
C GLU A 139 -7.84 0.20 -7.12
N PRO A 140 -7.89 0.80 -8.31
CA PRO A 140 -7.04 1.92 -8.66
C PRO A 140 -7.40 3.17 -7.84
N PRO A 141 -6.42 4.03 -7.57
CA PRO A 141 -6.69 5.41 -7.16
C PRO A 141 -7.49 6.14 -8.25
N VAL A 142 -8.66 6.65 -7.89
CA VAL A 142 -9.51 7.49 -8.75
C VAL A 142 -9.57 8.95 -8.31
N GLY A 143 -8.83 9.30 -7.26
CA GLY A 143 -8.67 10.67 -6.85
C GLY A 143 -8.25 10.82 -5.39
N ILE A 144 -8.48 12.00 -4.84
CA ILE A 144 -8.03 12.38 -3.51
C ILE A 144 -8.93 13.46 -2.90
N TYR A 145 -9.18 13.37 -1.59
CA TYR A 145 -9.88 14.42 -0.83
C TYR A 145 -8.91 15.29 -0.04
N VAL A 146 -8.91 16.59 -0.31
CA VAL A 146 -8.00 17.54 0.33
C VAL A 146 -8.74 18.72 0.96
N PRO A 147 -8.24 19.29 2.06
CA PRO A 147 -8.78 20.52 2.60
C PRO A 147 -8.52 21.69 1.65
N GLN A 148 -9.34 22.74 1.75
CA GLN A 148 -9.20 23.95 0.92
C GLN A 148 -7.78 24.54 0.97
N ALA A 149 -7.12 24.49 2.13
CA ALA A 149 -5.76 24.98 2.33
C ALA A 149 -4.69 24.26 1.48
N MET A 150 -4.99 23.06 0.96
CA MET A 150 -4.07 22.25 0.15
C MET A 150 -4.54 22.10 -1.30
N TYR A 151 -5.75 22.56 -1.63
CA TYR A 151 -6.40 22.26 -2.90
C TYR A 151 -5.55 22.70 -4.11
N ASP A 152 -5.13 23.96 -4.13
CA ASP A 152 -4.37 24.52 -5.26
C ASP A 152 -3.00 23.85 -5.46
N ASP A 153 -2.39 23.38 -4.38
CA ASP A 153 -1.13 22.63 -4.46
C ASP A 153 -1.36 21.23 -5.01
N PHE A 154 -2.42 20.54 -4.56
CA PHE A 154 -2.78 19.23 -5.11
C PHE A 154 -3.23 19.30 -6.57
N VAL A 155 -3.85 20.40 -7.02
CA VAL A 155 -4.12 20.63 -8.45
C VAL A 155 -2.83 20.60 -9.26
N LYS A 156 -1.77 21.25 -8.78
CA LYS A 156 -0.45 21.23 -9.45
C LYS A 156 0.21 19.86 -9.36
N ILE A 157 0.23 19.25 -8.18
CA ILE A 157 0.87 17.95 -7.92
C ILE A 157 0.24 16.84 -8.76
N CYS A 158 -1.09 16.82 -8.88
CA CYS A 158 -1.83 15.76 -9.59
C CYS A 158 -2.03 16.05 -11.08
N ALA A 159 -1.63 17.21 -11.60
CA ALA A 159 -1.78 17.55 -13.02
C ALA A 159 -1.13 16.51 -13.97
N PRO A 160 0.08 15.97 -13.69
CA PRO A 160 0.68 14.92 -14.52
C PRO A 160 -0.06 13.57 -14.41
N ILE A 161 -0.64 13.25 -13.24
CA ILE A 161 -1.33 11.98 -12.98
C ILE A 161 -2.49 11.78 -13.96
N LYS A 162 -3.26 12.85 -14.20
CA LYS A 162 -4.38 12.87 -15.15
C LYS A 162 -3.98 12.49 -16.59
N GLN A 163 -2.70 12.59 -16.93
CA GLN A 163 -2.17 12.29 -18.27
C GLN A 163 -1.60 10.86 -18.38
N ILE A 164 -1.44 10.15 -17.27
CA ILE A 164 -0.81 8.81 -17.28
C ILE A 164 -1.77 7.78 -17.87
N ARG A 165 -3.02 7.78 -17.40
CA ARG A 165 -4.08 6.83 -17.77
C ARG A 165 -5.41 7.56 -17.97
N PRO A 166 -5.72 8.04 -19.18
CA PRO A 166 -6.98 8.74 -19.47
C PRO A 166 -8.23 7.90 -19.19
N ASP A 167 -8.09 6.57 -19.19
CA ASP A 167 -9.15 5.60 -18.92
C ASP A 167 -9.35 5.31 -17.41
N TYR A 168 -8.61 6.01 -16.55
CA TYR A 168 -8.74 6.02 -15.09
C TYR A 168 -8.95 7.46 -14.64
N PRO A 169 -10.16 7.86 -14.22
CA PRO A 169 -10.38 9.22 -13.74
C PRO A 169 -9.53 9.46 -12.50
N PHE A 170 -8.96 10.65 -12.35
CA PHE A 170 -8.28 11.06 -11.12
C PHE A 170 -8.79 12.44 -10.70
N GLU A 171 -9.67 12.48 -9.71
CA GLU A 171 -10.34 13.70 -9.27
C GLU A 171 -9.75 14.27 -7.98
N ILE A 172 -9.79 15.59 -7.83
CA ILE A 172 -9.36 16.28 -6.62
C ILE A 172 -10.60 16.92 -6.04
N ASN A 173 -11.01 16.40 -4.89
CA ASN A 173 -12.23 16.80 -4.22
C ASN A 173 -11.91 17.55 -2.93
N LEU A 174 -12.76 18.53 -2.62
CA LEU A 174 -12.68 19.22 -1.33
C LEU A 174 -13.26 18.36 -0.23
N ARG A 175 -12.65 18.44 0.95
CA ARG A 175 -13.25 17.96 2.20
C ARG A 175 -12.96 18.93 3.33
N GLU A 176 -13.76 18.85 4.38
CA GLU A 176 -13.49 19.60 5.60
C GLU A 176 -12.22 19.08 6.31
N PRO A 177 -11.46 19.97 6.96
CA PRO A 177 -10.39 19.56 7.87
C PRO A 177 -10.94 18.65 8.96
N ARG A 178 -10.24 17.56 9.24
CA ARG A 178 -10.59 16.66 10.35
C ARG A 178 -9.91 17.11 11.64
N LYS A 179 -10.58 16.92 12.77
CA LYS A 179 -9.93 17.03 14.08
C LYS A 179 -8.87 15.92 14.21
N ARG A 180 -7.75 16.23 14.88
CA ARG A 180 -6.71 15.23 15.22
C ARG A 180 -7.37 14.10 16.04
N PRO A 181 -7.27 12.83 15.58
CA PRO A 181 -7.80 11.71 16.33
C PRO A 181 -7.02 11.49 17.63
N THR A 182 -7.66 10.87 18.61
CA THR A 182 -7.06 10.53 19.91
C THR A 182 -6.81 9.03 20.07
N GLU A 183 -7.30 8.23 19.13
CA GLU A 183 -7.20 6.77 19.15
C GLU A 183 -6.76 6.24 17.78
N TYR A 184 -6.07 5.11 17.78
CA TYR A 184 -5.67 4.41 16.55
C TYR A 184 -6.87 3.69 15.93
N GLY A 185 -6.89 3.64 14.60
CA GLY A 185 -7.77 2.79 13.81
C GLY A 185 -7.04 1.53 13.35
N GLY A 186 -7.64 0.79 12.43
CA GLY A 186 -7.09 -0.49 11.91
C GLY A 186 -5.96 -0.35 10.87
N THR A 187 -5.50 0.86 10.58
CA THR A 187 -4.59 1.15 9.46
C THR A 187 -3.40 1.99 9.92
N ASP A 188 -2.22 1.82 9.32
CA ASP A 188 -0.97 2.48 9.75
C ASP A 188 -1.09 4.01 9.77
N ALA A 189 -1.83 4.59 8.81
CA ALA A 189 -2.12 6.02 8.78
C ALA A 189 -2.71 6.56 10.08
N SER A 190 -3.50 5.76 10.80
CA SER A 190 -4.10 6.22 12.06
C SER A 190 -3.07 6.47 13.15
N VAL A 191 -1.95 5.73 13.16
CA VAL A 191 -0.86 5.91 14.13
C VAL A 191 -0.21 7.28 13.93
N PHE A 192 0.14 7.60 12.68
CA PHE A 192 0.70 8.90 12.31
C PHE A 192 -0.30 10.05 12.52
N ALA A 193 -1.59 9.82 12.24
CA ALA A 193 -2.64 10.81 12.44
C ALA A 193 -2.80 11.23 13.90
N VAL A 194 -2.71 10.28 14.83
CA VAL A 194 -2.73 10.55 16.28
C VAL A 194 -1.54 11.39 16.71
N GLU A 195 -0.42 11.35 15.98
CA GLU A 195 0.74 12.22 16.21
C GLU A 195 0.65 13.60 15.53
N GLY A 196 -0.42 13.85 14.78
CA GLY A 196 -0.65 15.12 14.08
C GLY A 196 -0.03 15.18 12.69
N VAL A 197 0.50 14.07 12.17
CA VAL A 197 0.96 13.96 10.78
C VAL A 197 -0.26 13.93 9.86
N PRO A 198 -0.29 14.72 8.76
CA PRO A 198 -1.35 14.63 7.77
C PRO A 198 -1.37 13.24 7.14
N THR A 199 -2.56 12.63 6.99
CA THR A 199 -2.72 11.29 6.38
C THR A 199 -3.82 11.30 5.33
N ILE A 200 -3.65 12.16 4.34
CA ILE A 200 -4.50 12.20 3.16
C ILE A 200 -4.26 10.92 2.35
N GLY A 201 -5.31 10.16 2.11
CA GLY A 201 -5.31 8.93 1.32
C GLY A 201 -5.99 9.12 -0.04
N PHE A 202 -5.81 8.15 -0.91
CA PHE A 202 -6.49 8.10 -2.20
C PHE A 202 -7.94 7.66 -2.05
N MET A 203 -8.80 8.18 -2.91
CA MET A 203 -10.07 7.55 -3.22
C MET A 203 -9.78 6.38 -4.17
N THR A 204 -10.39 5.23 -3.93
CA THR A 204 -10.32 4.07 -4.82
C THR A 204 -11.73 3.69 -5.24
N ASP A 205 -11.85 3.18 -6.47
CA ASP A 205 -13.15 2.77 -7.00
C ASP A 205 -12.98 1.69 -8.07
N GLU A 206 -14.01 0.87 -8.23
CA GLU A 206 -14.04 -0.24 -9.17
C GLU A 206 -14.54 0.21 -10.55
N ILE A 207 -13.68 0.88 -11.31
CA ILE A 207 -14.08 1.51 -12.58
C ILE A 207 -14.09 0.57 -13.80
N LYS A 208 -13.79 -0.72 -13.63
CA LYS A 208 -13.62 -1.69 -14.73
C LYS A 208 -14.54 -2.90 -14.67
N GLY A 209 -15.40 -3.01 -13.64
CA GLY A 209 -16.39 -4.10 -13.52
C GLY A 209 -15.75 -5.47 -13.30
N TYR A 210 -14.76 -5.54 -12.43
CA TYR A 210 -14.08 -6.78 -12.03
C TYR A 210 -14.79 -7.54 -10.90
N ASP A 211 -15.86 -6.97 -10.33
CA ASP A 211 -16.67 -7.53 -9.23
C ASP A 211 -15.79 -7.86 -8.01
N LEU A 212 -15.09 -6.84 -7.52
CA LEU A 212 -14.19 -6.96 -6.37
C LEU A 212 -14.99 -6.79 -5.07
N SER A 213 -15.34 -7.91 -4.43
CA SER A 213 -15.91 -7.88 -3.09
C SER A 213 -14.81 -7.91 -2.03
N TYR A 214 -14.64 -6.82 -1.30
CA TYR A 214 -13.71 -6.74 -0.15
C TYR A 214 -13.97 -7.86 0.86
N ASP A 215 -15.23 -8.10 1.23
CA ASP A 215 -15.61 -9.13 2.21
C ASP A 215 -15.38 -10.57 1.70
N GLU A 216 -15.30 -10.76 0.38
CA GLU A 216 -14.99 -12.07 -0.20
C GLU A 216 -13.48 -12.36 -0.18
N ILE A 217 -12.68 -11.38 -0.57
CA ILE A 217 -11.24 -11.58 -0.79
C ILE A 217 -10.42 -11.29 0.47
N TRP A 218 -10.77 -10.25 1.21
CA TRP A 218 -9.91 -9.72 2.26
C TRP A 218 -9.76 -10.68 3.44
N HIS A 219 -8.51 -10.94 3.84
CA HIS A 219 -8.16 -11.90 4.89
C HIS A 219 -8.65 -13.34 4.63
N THR A 220 -8.94 -13.70 3.38
CA THR A 220 -9.29 -15.05 2.97
C THR A 220 -8.25 -15.61 1.99
N GLU A 221 -8.27 -16.92 1.79
CA GLU A 221 -7.44 -17.60 0.78
C GLU A 221 -7.90 -17.30 -0.66
N ARG A 222 -8.90 -16.42 -0.84
CA ARG A 222 -9.37 -15.92 -2.14
C ARG A 222 -8.67 -14.63 -2.55
N ASP A 223 -7.85 -14.02 -1.70
CA ASP A 223 -6.95 -12.92 -2.08
C ASP A 223 -5.77 -13.47 -2.91
N LEU A 224 -6.06 -13.69 -4.19
CA LEU A 224 -5.17 -14.38 -5.12
C LEU A 224 -4.58 -13.42 -6.15
N TYR A 225 -3.44 -13.81 -6.72
CA TYR A 225 -2.76 -13.04 -7.77
C TYR A 225 -3.68 -12.71 -8.96
N ASN A 226 -4.58 -13.62 -9.32
CA ASN A 226 -5.54 -13.42 -10.41
C ASN A 226 -6.73 -12.51 -10.05
N ARG A 227 -6.85 -12.06 -8.79
CA ARG A 227 -7.79 -11.02 -8.35
C ARG A 227 -7.16 -9.63 -8.35
N ILE A 228 -5.91 -9.49 -8.82
CA ILE A 228 -5.21 -8.21 -8.93
C ILE A 228 -5.34 -7.68 -10.34
N PHE A 229 -6.05 -6.55 -10.47
CA PHE A 229 -6.36 -5.96 -11.77
C PHE A 229 -5.57 -4.68 -12.02
N LEU A 230 -4.34 -4.84 -12.50
CA LEU A 230 -3.60 -3.75 -13.13
C LEU A 230 -3.78 -3.89 -14.64
N SER A 231 -4.33 -2.87 -15.27
CA SER A 231 -4.71 -2.83 -16.70
C SER A 231 -3.52 -2.77 -17.66
N THR A 232 -2.55 -3.66 -17.47
CA THR A 232 -1.46 -3.95 -18.41
C THR A 232 -1.42 -5.43 -18.82
N GLN A 233 -2.23 -6.30 -18.20
CA GLN A 233 -2.35 -7.69 -18.65
C GLN A 233 -3.59 -7.85 -19.55
N SER A 234 -3.35 -7.91 -20.87
CA SER A 234 -4.22 -8.68 -21.75
C SER A 234 -4.05 -10.15 -21.37
N ILE A 235 -4.88 -10.63 -20.45
CA ILE A 235 -5.02 -12.07 -20.22
C ILE A 235 -5.75 -12.63 -21.44
N ARG A 236 -5.00 -13.07 -22.45
CA ARG A 236 -5.50 -14.03 -23.43
C ARG A 236 -5.24 -15.43 -22.86
N PRO A 237 -6.27 -16.21 -22.49
CA PRO A 237 -6.07 -17.62 -22.24
C PRO A 237 -5.57 -18.29 -23.53
N ARG A 238 -4.58 -19.18 -23.40
CA ARG A 238 -4.43 -20.30 -24.34
C ARG A 238 -5.25 -21.45 -23.83
#